data_AF-A0AAD5DVM1-F1
#
_entry.id   AF-A0AAD5DVM1-F1
#
_cell.length_a   1.000
_cell.length_b   1.000
_cell.length_c   1.000
_cell.angle_alpha   90.00
_cell.angle_beta   90.00
_cell.angle_gamma   90.00
#
_symmetry.space_group_name_H-M   'P 1'
#
loop_
_entity.id
_entity.type
_entity.pdbx_description
1 polymer ?
#
loop_
_entity_poly.entity_id
_entity_poly.type
_entity_poly.pdbx_seq_one_letter_code
_entity_poly.pdbx_strand_id
1 'polypeptide(L)'
;MQIEWNRRRLDCLLVDHMLRGGYNGAAAALASSAGIQPLVELHIFEGAQSVVDALRAHDCGPALAWCEEQRARLRKAKSKLEFKLRVQEFVELVRAGQQLEAIAYARRHLAPWASQYLPELQRAAALLAFQAGTHCAPYKQLFDDARWGELVELFRQELYRLNTLPPTSLLSIHLQAGLSALKTPLSLEPGCCREDPLHLPAFRALAEGLPFAKHVHSKLICAISHTLMNEHNPPAALPNGYVYSQKALHDMAAAHDGRVTCPRTGFSCDVSELRRVYIS
;
A
#
# COMPACT_ATOMS: atom_id res chain seq x y z
N MET A 1 -13.94 19.27 -16.15
CA MET A 1 -14.77 18.58 -15.13
C MET A 1 -14.22 17.23 -14.69
N GLN A 2 -14.05 16.22 -15.56
CA GLN A 2 -13.64 14.87 -15.12
C GLN A 2 -12.18 14.78 -14.61
N ILE A 3 -11.26 15.55 -15.21
CA ILE A 3 -9.84 15.62 -14.80
C ILE A 3 -9.67 16.32 -13.44
N GLU A 4 -10.42 17.41 -13.19
CA GLU A 4 -10.37 18.14 -11.91
C GLU A 4 -10.97 17.32 -10.75
N TRP A 5 -12.07 16.61 -10.98
CA TRP A 5 -12.66 15.73 -9.98
C TRP A 5 -11.70 14.59 -9.59
N ASN A 6 -11.01 13.99 -10.57
CA ASN A 6 -9.98 12.99 -10.32
C ASN A 6 -8.82 13.55 -9.48
N ARG A 7 -8.42 14.80 -9.74
CA ARG A 7 -7.35 15.46 -8.99
C ARG A 7 -7.71 15.68 -7.53
N ARG A 8 -8.89 16.24 -7.25
CA ARG A 8 -9.35 16.48 -5.87
C ARG A 8 -9.42 15.18 -5.06
N ARG A 9 -9.93 14.11 -5.67
CA ARG A 9 -9.98 12.79 -5.02
C ARG A 9 -8.58 12.24 -4.76
N LEU A 10 -7.67 12.35 -5.72
CA LEU A 10 -6.28 11.92 -5.55
C LEU A 10 -5.60 12.69 -4.41
N ASP A 11 -5.80 14.00 -4.34
CA ASP A 11 -5.24 14.83 -3.27
C ASP A 11 -5.72 14.36 -1.89
N CYS A 12 -7.02 14.03 -1.72
CA CYS A 12 -7.52 13.43 -0.48
C CYS A 12 -6.84 12.08 -0.15
N LEU A 13 -6.65 11.21 -1.16
CA LEU A 13 -5.98 9.92 -0.99
C LEU A 13 -4.50 10.09 -0.59
N LEU A 14 -3.82 11.08 -1.18
CA LEU A 14 -2.44 11.42 -0.85
C LEU A 14 -2.33 11.96 0.57
N VAL A 15 -3.24 12.85 0.99
CA VAL A 15 -3.27 13.37 2.36
C VAL A 15 -3.45 12.23 3.38
N ASP A 16 -4.44 11.33 3.20
CA ASP A 16 -4.61 10.15 4.07
C ASP A 16 -3.33 9.30 4.14
N HIS A 17 -2.69 9.04 2.99
CA HIS A 17 -1.47 8.26 2.94
C HIS A 17 -0.30 8.96 3.65
N MET A 18 -0.15 10.28 3.47
CA MET A 18 0.88 11.08 4.11
C MET A 18 0.71 11.10 5.64
N LEU A 19 -0.52 11.28 6.14
CA LEU A 19 -0.83 11.26 7.57
C LEU A 19 -0.46 9.92 8.21
N ARG A 20 -0.80 8.80 7.55
CA ARG A 20 -0.43 7.45 8.02
C ARG A 20 1.08 7.21 8.02
N GLY A 21 1.80 7.87 7.11
CA GLY A 21 3.26 7.86 7.04
C GLY A 21 3.95 8.76 8.08
N GLY A 22 3.20 9.61 8.79
CA GLY A 22 3.74 10.61 9.71
C GLY A 22 4.16 11.93 9.05
N TYR A 23 3.85 12.12 7.77
CA TYR A 23 4.21 13.31 6.99
C TYR A 23 3.17 14.44 7.20
N ASN A 24 2.88 14.77 8.45
CA ASN A 24 1.79 15.68 8.83
C ASN A 24 1.94 17.09 8.23
N GLY A 25 3.15 17.62 8.16
CA GLY A 25 3.42 18.93 7.55
C GLY A 25 3.12 18.96 6.05
N ALA A 26 3.54 17.92 5.31
CA ALA A 26 3.26 17.80 3.89
C ALA A 26 1.76 17.58 3.62
N ALA A 27 1.11 16.74 4.44
CA ALA A 27 -0.33 16.51 4.39
C ALA A 27 -1.13 17.80 4.59
N ALA A 28 -0.77 18.61 5.60
CA ALA A 28 -1.42 19.89 5.88
C ALA A 28 -1.20 20.91 4.74
N ALA A 29 0.02 21.00 4.20
CA ALA A 29 0.33 21.88 3.08
C ALA A 29 -0.46 21.51 1.81
N LEU A 30 -0.56 20.21 1.48
CA LEU A 30 -1.37 19.73 0.36
C LEU A 30 -2.86 20.02 0.60
N ALA A 31 -3.37 19.69 1.78
CA ALA A 31 -4.76 19.95 2.12
C ALA A 31 -5.14 21.44 1.99
N SER A 32 -4.23 22.33 2.42
CA SER A 32 -4.42 23.77 2.35
C SER A 32 -4.34 24.33 0.94
N SER A 33 -3.34 23.91 0.16
CA SER A 33 -3.18 24.39 -1.22
C SER A 33 -4.29 23.91 -2.15
N ALA A 34 -4.85 22.72 -1.90
CA ALA A 34 -5.95 22.16 -2.69
C ALA A 34 -7.35 22.55 -2.16
N GLY A 35 -7.46 23.25 -1.01
CA GLY A 35 -8.74 23.63 -0.41
C GLY A 35 -9.61 22.43 -0.01
N ILE A 36 -8.97 21.34 0.44
CA ILE A 36 -9.63 20.07 0.78
C ILE A 36 -9.60 19.76 2.28
N GLN A 37 -9.21 20.69 3.14
CA GLN A 37 -9.20 20.48 4.61
C GLN A 37 -10.53 19.91 5.15
N PRO A 38 -11.72 20.33 4.67
CA PRO A 38 -13.00 19.75 5.13
C PRO A 38 -13.24 18.31 4.69
N LEU A 39 -12.40 17.76 3.80
CA LEU A 39 -12.54 16.42 3.22
C LEU A 39 -11.50 15.42 3.77
N VAL A 40 -10.63 15.87 4.68
CA VAL A 40 -9.52 15.06 5.20
C VAL A 40 -9.50 15.09 6.72
N GLU A 41 -9.11 13.98 7.31
CA GLU A 41 -9.20 13.77 8.75
C GLU A 41 -7.90 14.16 9.49
N LEU A 42 -7.43 15.40 9.32
CA LEU A 42 -6.15 15.86 9.91
C LEU A 42 -6.12 15.65 11.44
N HIS A 43 -7.22 15.97 12.11
CA HIS A 43 -7.34 15.93 13.56
C HIS A 43 -7.18 14.52 14.16
N ILE A 44 -7.49 13.46 13.41
CA ILE A 44 -7.31 12.07 13.87
C ILE A 44 -5.83 11.76 14.11
N PHE A 45 -4.95 12.39 13.32
CA PHE A 45 -3.52 12.14 13.33
C PHE A 45 -2.74 13.19 14.14
N GLU A 46 -3.42 14.18 14.70
CA GLU A 46 -2.85 15.10 15.68
C GLU A 46 -2.40 14.31 16.92
N GLY A 47 -1.17 14.54 17.38
CA GLY A 47 -0.59 13.82 18.50
C GLY A 47 -0.22 12.34 18.23
N ALA A 48 -0.85 11.67 17.27
CA ALA A 48 -0.57 10.28 16.94
C ALA A 48 0.91 10.06 16.56
N GLN A 49 1.50 11.00 15.81
CA GLN A 49 2.91 10.92 15.46
C GLN A 49 3.83 11.07 16.69
N SER A 50 3.46 11.92 17.66
CA SER A 50 4.19 12.04 18.92
C SER A 50 4.16 10.74 19.72
N VAL A 51 3.05 10.02 19.71
CA VAL A 51 2.95 8.69 20.34
C VAL A 51 3.84 7.67 19.63
N VAL A 52 3.84 7.66 18.29
CA VAL A 52 4.71 6.78 17.49
C VAL A 52 6.18 7.08 17.74
N ASP A 53 6.57 8.35 17.79
CA ASP A 53 7.95 8.76 18.03
C ASP A 53 8.40 8.43 19.45
N ALA A 54 7.54 8.60 20.46
CA ALA A 54 7.82 8.18 21.82
C ALA A 54 8.02 6.67 21.93
N LEU A 55 7.17 5.86 21.29
CA LEU A 55 7.35 4.40 21.26
C LEU A 55 8.66 4.00 20.57
N ARG A 56 9.05 4.68 19.49
CA ARG A 56 10.35 4.46 18.84
C ARG A 56 11.53 4.91 19.73
N ALA A 57 11.31 5.85 20.63
CA ALA A 57 12.28 6.29 21.64
C ALA A 57 12.21 5.46 22.94
N HIS A 58 11.49 4.34 22.92
CA HIS A 58 11.29 3.43 24.05
C HIS A 58 10.53 4.03 25.24
N ASP A 59 9.61 4.95 24.96
CA ASP A 59 8.72 5.56 25.94
C ASP A 59 7.25 5.16 25.69
N CYS A 60 6.68 4.41 26.63
CA CYS A 60 5.26 4.01 26.59
C CYS A 60 4.31 5.09 27.12
N GLY A 61 4.81 6.14 27.78
CA GLY A 61 4.01 7.14 28.51
C GLY A 61 2.91 7.77 27.65
N PRO A 62 3.24 8.37 26.49
CA PRO A 62 2.25 8.97 25.60
C PRO A 62 1.21 7.97 25.07
N ALA A 63 1.62 6.75 24.77
CA ALA A 63 0.70 5.70 24.30
C ALA A 63 -0.27 5.26 25.41
N LEU A 64 0.20 5.18 26.65
CA LEU A 64 -0.62 4.86 27.81
C LEU A 64 -1.59 5.98 28.17
N ALA A 65 -1.16 7.25 28.05
CA ALA A 65 -2.05 8.40 28.20
C ALA A 65 -3.20 8.35 27.17
N TRP A 66 -2.86 8.06 25.91
CA TRP A 66 -3.85 7.84 24.86
C TRP A 66 -4.80 6.67 25.17
N CYS A 67 -4.29 5.57 25.75
CA CYS A 67 -5.13 4.45 26.18
C CYS A 67 -6.15 4.88 27.26
N GLU A 68 -5.77 5.72 28.21
CA GLU A 68 -6.70 6.23 29.22
C GLU A 68 -7.76 7.16 28.63
N GLU A 69 -7.37 8.06 27.72
CA GLU A 69 -8.31 8.93 27.00
C GLU A 69 -9.34 8.11 26.19
N GLN A 70 -8.91 6.98 25.61
CA GLN A 70 -9.74 6.13 24.77
C GLN A 70 -10.30 4.88 25.50
N ARG A 71 -10.21 4.83 26.84
CA ARG A 71 -10.45 3.62 27.65
C ARG A 71 -11.78 2.93 27.35
N ALA A 72 -12.87 3.68 27.28
CA ALA A 72 -14.21 3.12 27.02
C ALA A 72 -14.30 2.49 25.62
N ARG A 73 -13.73 3.16 24.60
CA ARG A 73 -13.71 2.68 23.21
C ARG A 73 -12.81 1.45 23.06
N LEU A 74 -11.63 1.45 23.69
CA LEU A 74 -10.69 0.33 23.71
C LEU A 74 -11.25 -0.90 24.45
N ARG A 75 -12.00 -0.70 25.54
CA ARG A 75 -12.68 -1.79 26.25
C ARG A 75 -13.79 -2.42 25.42
N LYS A 76 -14.66 -1.62 24.79
CA LYS A 76 -15.71 -2.12 23.88
C LYS A 76 -15.12 -2.94 22.73
N ALA A 77 -13.95 -2.51 22.27
CA ALA A 77 -13.19 -3.15 21.23
C ALA A 77 -12.40 -4.41 21.63
N LYS A 78 -12.26 -4.68 22.94
CA LYS A 78 -11.38 -5.73 23.46
C LYS A 78 -9.92 -5.57 23.00
N SER A 79 -9.44 -4.33 22.92
CA SER A 79 -8.05 -4.05 22.55
C SER A 79 -7.06 -4.62 23.57
N LYS A 80 -5.90 -5.06 23.08
CA LYS A 80 -4.78 -5.54 23.89
C LYS A 80 -3.67 -4.49 24.07
N LEU A 81 -3.83 -3.30 23.51
CA LEU A 81 -2.75 -2.30 23.45
C LEU A 81 -2.25 -1.90 24.84
N GLU A 82 -3.14 -1.49 25.75
CA GLU A 82 -2.76 -1.10 27.11
C GLU A 82 -1.99 -2.23 27.81
N PHE A 83 -2.50 -3.46 27.74
CA PHE A 83 -1.82 -4.62 28.32
C PHE A 83 -0.42 -4.82 27.74
N LYS A 84 -0.25 -4.76 26.41
CA LYS A 84 1.04 -4.93 25.74
C LYS A 84 2.04 -3.83 26.11
N LEU A 85 1.58 -2.58 26.21
CA LEU A 85 2.39 -1.45 26.66
C LEU A 85 2.85 -1.63 28.12
N ARG A 86 1.94 -2.04 29.02
CA ARG A 86 2.28 -2.30 30.43
C ARG A 86 3.27 -3.45 30.58
N VAL A 87 3.15 -4.50 29.77
CA VAL A 87 4.15 -5.59 29.74
C VAL A 87 5.50 -5.06 29.26
N GLN A 88 5.55 -4.13 28.29
CA GLN A 88 6.79 -3.53 27.83
C GLN A 88 7.45 -2.68 28.93
N GLU A 89 6.72 -1.79 29.62
CA GLU A 89 7.26 -1.03 30.76
C GLU A 89 7.85 -1.96 31.83
N PHE A 90 7.15 -3.07 32.14
CA PHE A 90 7.67 -4.07 33.06
C PHE A 90 8.97 -4.71 32.56
N VAL A 91 9.05 -5.08 31.28
CA VAL A 91 10.27 -5.64 30.67
C VAL A 91 11.43 -4.65 30.78
N GLU A 92 11.20 -3.36 30.56
CA GLU A 92 12.24 -2.34 30.68
C GLU A 92 12.71 -2.12 32.12
N LEU A 93 11.82 -2.18 33.12
CA LEU A 93 12.21 -2.18 34.54
C LEU A 93 13.12 -3.39 34.87
N VAL A 94 12.78 -4.57 34.33
CA VAL A 94 13.62 -5.77 34.48
C VAL A 94 14.96 -5.60 33.76
N ARG A 95 14.96 -5.03 32.55
CA ARG A 95 16.16 -4.74 31.76
C ARG A 95 17.11 -3.79 32.50
N ALA A 96 16.57 -2.80 33.21
CA ALA A 96 17.32 -1.86 34.04
C ALA A 96 17.82 -2.45 35.37
N GLY A 97 17.48 -3.70 35.70
CA GLY A 97 17.85 -4.34 36.96
C GLY A 97 17.03 -3.88 38.18
N GLN A 98 15.96 -3.11 37.97
CA GLN A 98 15.11 -2.55 39.02
C GLN A 98 14.05 -3.57 39.49
N GLN A 99 14.50 -4.71 40.05
CA GLN A 99 13.63 -5.84 40.35
C GLN A 99 12.48 -5.52 41.32
N LEU A 100 12.75 -4.77 42.39
CA LEU A 100 11.72 -4.41 43.38
C LEU A 100 10.65 -3.51 42.77
N GLU A 101 11.05 -2.56 41.92
CA GLU A 101 10.13 -1.69 41.19
C GLU A 101 9.32 -2.48 40.17
N ALA A 102 9.95 -3.39 39.42
CA ALA A 102 9.27 -4.27 38.47
C ALA A 102 8.19 -5.13 39.16
N ILE A 103 8.47 -5.68 40.34
CA ILE A 103 7.50 -6.46 41.13
C ILE A 103 6.34 -5.57 41.59
N ALA A 104 6.64 -4.39 42.14
CA ALA A 104 5.61 -3.44 42.56
C ALA A 104 4.73 -3.00 41.38
N TYR A 105 5.35 -2.71 40.25
CA TYR A 105 4.70 -2.35 38.99
C TYR A 105 3.78 -3.49 38.49
N ALA A 106 4.28 -4.72 38.44
CA ALA A 106 3.49 -5.87 37.99
C ALA A 106 2.26 -6.08 38.87
N ARG A 107 2.40 -5.98 40.19
CA ARG A 107 1.26 -6.08 41.12
C ARG A 107 0.21 -5.00 40.88
N ARG A 108 0.64 -3.78 40.55
CA ARG A 108 -0.26 -2.64 40.34
C ARG A 108 -0.94 -2.67 38.97
N HIS A 109 -0.18 -2.91 37.91
CA HIS A 109 -0.64 -2.70 36.53
C HIS A 109 -0.92 -3.98 35.75
N LEU A 110 -0.27 -5.09 36.08
CA LEU A 110 -0.38 -6.35 35.34
C LEU A 110 -1.33 -7.35 36.02
N ALA A 111 -1.37 -7.39 37.35
CA ALA A 111 -2.26 -8.30 38.10
C ALA A 111 -3.75 -8.21 37.71
N PRO A 112 -4.34 -7.02 37.41
CA PRO A 112 -5.73 -6.93 36.95
C PRO A 112 -6.02 -7.69 35.65
N TRP A 113 -4.99 -8.00 34.85
CA TRP A 113 -5.10 -8.69 33.58
C TRP A 113 -4.91 -10.22 33.69
N ALA A 114 -4.64 -10.73 34.90
CA ALA A 114 -4.37 -12.15 35.15
C ALA A 114 -5.48 -13.07 34.66
N SER A 115 -6.75 -12.69 34.82
CA SER A 115 -7.88 -13.52 34.38
C SER A 115 -7.96 -13.70 32.86
N GLN A 116 -7.35 -12.81 32.08
CA GLN A 116 -7.41 -12.83 30.62
C GLN A 116 -6.10 -13.26 29.95
N TYR A 117 -4.95 -12.94 30.57
CA TYR A 117 -3.63 -13.08 29.94
C TYR A 117 -2.60 -13.78 30.84
N LEU A 118 -3.04 -14.68 31.73
CA LEU A 118 -2.16 -15.39 32.67
C LEU A 118 -0.92 -16.02 32.03
N PRO A 119 -1.00 -16.75 30.89
CA PRO A 119 0.19 -17.38 30.30
C PRO A 119 1.26 -16.36 29.88
N GLU A 120 0.81 -15.22 29.36
CA GLU A 120 1.70 -14.15 28.91
C GLU A 120 2.33 -13.42 30.09
N LEU A 121 1.57 -13.24 31.17
CA LEU A 121 2.06 -12.71 32.44
C LEU A 121 3.06 -13.63 33.14
N GLN A 122 2.82 -14.95 33.12
CA GLN A 122 3.78 -15.93 33.65
C GLN A 122 5.10 -15.87 32.87
N ARG A 123 5.01 -15.77 31.54
CA ARG A 123 6.19 -15.61 30.68
C ARG A 123 6.93 -14.30 30.96
N ALA A 124 6.22 -13.19 31.18
CA ALA A 124 6.84 -11.93 31.60
C ALA A 124 7.46 -12.03 33.00
N ALA A 125 6.75 -12.59 33.98
CA ALA A 125 7.23 -12.75 35.35
C ALA A 125 8.49 -13.63 35.44
N ALA A 126 8.66 -14.60 34.53
CA ALA A 126 9.88 -15.39 34.43
C ALA A 126 11.14 -14.53 34.16
N LEU A 127 11.00 -13.33 33.59
CA LEU A 127 12.11 -12.40 33.40
C LEU A 127 12.75 -11.92 34.71
N LEU A 128 12.04 -12.03 35.84
CA LEU A 128 12.64 -11.78 37.16
C LEU A 128 13.74 -12.80 37.50
N ALA A 129 13.65 -14.01 36.95
CA ALA A 129 14.68 -15.05 37.07
C ALA A 129 15.65 -15.05 35.88
N PHE A 130 15.15 -14.74 34.66
CA PHE A 130 15.94 -14.67 33.43
C PHE A 130 16.21 -13.22 33.03
N GLN A 131 17.35 -12.68 33.49
CA GLN A 131 17.78 -11.31 33.20
C GLN A 131 18.01 -11.04 31.70
N ALA A 132 18.19 -9.77 31.32
CA ALA A 132 18.33 -9.32 29.93
C ALA A 132 19.42 -10.04 29.10
N GLY A 133 20.47 -10.56 29.74
CA GLY A 133 21.53 -11.35 29.10
C GLY A 133 21.20 -12.82 28.84
N THR A 134 19.95 -13.26 29.03
CA THR A 134 19.58 -14.68 28.92
C THR A 134 19.77 -15.25 27.51
N HIS A 135 20.32 -16.47 27.44
CA HIS A 135 20.40 -17.25 26.20
C HIS A 135 19.15 -18.11 25.96
N CYS A 136 18.21 -18.14 26.90
CA CYS A 136 16.98 -18.91 26.76
C CYS A 136 16.03 -18.23 25.76
N ALA A 137 15.89 -18.81 24.57
CA ALA A 137 15.20 -18.17 23.44
C ALA A 137 13.79 -17.61 23.74
N PRO A 138 12.89 -18.29 24.48
CA PRO A 138 11.57 -17.76 24.79
C PRO A 138 11.60 -16.48 25.64
N TYR A 139 12.64 -16.27 26.45
CA TYR A 139 12.76 -15.09 27.31
C TYR A 139 13.62 -14.01 26.64
N LYS A 140 14.62 -14.41 25.86
CA LYS A 140 15.45 -13.50 25.06
C LYS A 140 14.59 -12.64 24.12
N GLN A 141 13.62 -13.25 23.44
CA GLN A 141 12.70 -12.55 22.53
C GLN A 141 11.89 -11.44 23.22
N LEU A 142 11.69 -11.52 24.55
CA LEU A 142 10.95 -10.48 25.26
C LEU A 142 11.78 -9.21 25.42
N PHE A 143 13.11 -9.28 25.36
CA PHE A 143 13.99 -8.10 25.38
C PHE A 143 14.33 -7.57 23.98
N ASP A 144 13.81 -8.21 22.93
CA ASP A 144 14.11 -7.82 21.55
C ASP A 144 13.56 -6.43 21.23
N ASP A 145 14.37 -5.66 20.51
CA ASP A 145 14.06 -4.29 20.10
C ASP A 145 12.90 -4.24 19.08
N ALA A 146 12.75 -5.31 18.29
CA ALA A 146 11.68 -5.46 17.32
C ALA A 146 10.27 -5.30 17.92
N ARG A 147 10.11 -5.56 19.23
CA ARG A 147 8.85 -5.39 19.96
C ARG A 147 8.33 -3.95 19.96
N TRP A 148 9.22 -2.96 19.91
CA TRP A 148 8.80 -1.56 19.82
C TRP A 148 8.12 -1.26 18.48
N GLY A 149 8.62 -1.87 17.40
CA GLY A 149 7.97 -1.84 16.09
C GLY A 149 6.57 -2.47 16.14
N GLU A 150 6.41 -3.60 16.81
CA GLU A 150 5.10 -4.25 17.01
C GLU A 150 4.12 -3.37 17.80
N LEU A 151 4.60 -2.66 18.82
CA LEU A 151 3.78 -1.73 19.61
C LEU A 151 3.34 -0.51 18.78
N VAL A 152 4.23 0.02 17.94
CA VAL A 152 3.88 1.10 16.99
C VAL A 152 2.78 0.65 16.03
N GLU A 153 2.92 -0.54 15.46
CA GLU A 153 1.91 -1.08 14.53
C GLU A 153 0.59 -1.41 15.25
N LEU A 154 0.64 -1.94 16.48
CA LEU A 154 -0.55 -2.17 17.28
C LEU A 154 -1.26 -0.84 17.61
N PHE A 155 -0.52 0.19 18.00
CA PHE A 155 -1.08 1.53 18.23
C PHE A 155 -1.76 2.08 16.98
N ARG A 156 -1.08 2.00 15.81
CA ARG A 156 -1.65 2.44 14.52
C ARG A 156 -2.93 1.69 14.18
N GLN A 157 -2.94 0.36 14.35
CA GLN A 157 -4.14 -0.45 14.13
C GLN A 157 -5.29 -0.02 15.02
N GLU A 158 -5.03 0.24 16.31
CA GLU A 158 -6.07 0.70 17.23
C GLU A 158 -6.56 2.11 16.89
N LEU A 159 -5.66 3.03 16.54
CA LEU A 159 -6.02 4.38 16.08
C LEU A 159 -6.96 4.32 14.88
N TYR A 160 -6.63 3.50 13.87
CA TYR A 160 -7.46 3.37 12.67
C TYR A 160 -8.80 2.72 13.00
N ARG A 161 -8.78 1.62 13.75
CA ARG A 161 -9.97 0.85 14.10
C ARG A 161 -10.94 1.68 14.95
N LEU A 162 -10.44 2.48 15.89
CA LEU A 162 -11.29 3.36 16.70
C LEU A 162 -11.94 4.45 15.87
N ASN A 163 -11.26 4.99 14.86
CA ASN A 163 -11.76 6.06 14.01
C ASN A 163 -12.32 5.56 12.68
N THR A 164 -12.68 4.28 12.59
CA THR A 164 -13.33 3.67 11.39
C THR A 164 -12.52 3.82 10.10
N LEU A 165 -11.20 3.96 10.21
CA LEU A 165 -10.29 4.01 9.09
C LEU A 165 -9.88 2.58 8.68
N PRO A 166 -9.68 2.30 7.38
CA PRO A 166 -9.13 1.02 6.95
C PRO A 166 -7.69 0.84 7.47
N PRO A 167 -7.24 -0.41 7.68
CA PRO A 167 -5.87 -0.68 8.16
C PRO A 167 -4.80 -0.28 7.14
N THR A 168 -5.14 -0.31 5.85
CA THR A 168 -4.29 0.13 4.74
C THR A 168 -4.81 1.43 4.15
N SER A 169 -3.89 2.30 3.71
CA SER A 169 -4.28 3.55 3.04
C SER A 169 -5.07 3.25 1.76
N LEU A 170 -6.06 4.08 1.46
CA LEU A 170 -6.86 3.93 0.24
C LEU A 170 -5.99 4.09 -1.02
N LEU A 171 -4.94 4.91 -0.97
CA LEU A 171 -3.96 5.03 -2.06
C LEU A 171 -3.34 3.68 -2.42
N SER A 172 -2.89 2.92 -1.41
CA SER A 172 -2.31 1.58 -1.61
C SER A 172 -3.31 0.62 -2.25
N ILE A 173 -4.57 0.64 -1.78
CA ILE A 173 -5.63 -0.22 -2.33
C ILE A 173 -5.89 0.12 -3.81
N HIS A 174 -6.04 1.41 -4.14
CA HIS A 174 -6.31 1.83 -5.53
C HIS A 174 -5.12 1.54 -6.44
N LEU A 175 -3.89 1.75 -5.95
CA LEU A 175 -2.67 1.44 -6.70
C LEU A 175 -2.55 -0.07 -6.97
N GLN A 176 -2.76 -0.91 -5.96
CA GLN A 176 -2.75 -2.37 -6.13
C GLN A 176 -3.86 -2.84 -7.06
N ALA A 177 -5.08 -2.29 -6.95
CA ALA A 177 -6.17 -2.63 -7.85
C ALA A 177 -5.85 -2.25 -9.30
N GLY A 178 -5.29 -1.05 -9.53
CA GLY A 178 -4.85 -0.59 -10.84
C GLY A 178 -3.74 -1.47 -11.42
N LEU A 179 -2.71 -1.76 -10.63
CA LEU A 179 -1.61 -2.65 -11.05
C LEU A 179 -2.13 -4.06 -11.37
N SER A 180 -3.04 -4.61 -10.57
CA SER A 180 -3.66 -5.91 -10.84
C SER A 180 -4.46 -5.93 -12.15
N ALA A 181 -5.14 -4.83 -12.47
CA ALA A 181 -5.89 -4.69 -13.72
C ALA A 181 -4.99 -4.57 -14.95
N LEU A 182 -3.75 -4.10 -14.78
CA LEU A 182 -2.75 -3.96 -15.84
C LEU A 182 -1.79 -5.16 -15.93
N LYS A 183 -1.67 -5.94 -14.86
CA LYS A 183 -0.71 -7.05 -14.75
C LYS A 183 -1.10 -8.19 -15.67
N THR A 184 -0.38 -8.32 -16.79
CA THR A 184 -0.47 -9.45 -17.71
C THR A 184 0.79 -10.32 -17.64
N PRO A 185 0.76 -11.59 -18.09
CA PRO A 185 1.97 -12.40 -18.18
C PRO A 185 3.10 -11.73 -19.00
N LEU A 186 2.72 -11.04 -20.09
CA LEU A 186 3.61 -10.31 -20.99
C LEU A 186 4.28 -9.09 -20.31
N SER A 187 3.67 -8.52 -19.27
CA SER A 187 4.20 -7.38 -18.51
C SER A 187 5.54 -7.69 -17.82
N LEU A 188 5.87 -8.98 -17.66
CA LEU A 188 7.11 -9.45 -17.00
C LEU A 188 8.20 -9.88 -18.00
N GLU A 189 7.89 -9.95 -19.29
CA GLU A 189 8.81 -10.43 -20.33
C GLU A 189 9.77 -9.33 -20.83
N PRO A 190 10.99 -9.72 -21.26
CA PRO A 190 11.91 -8.81 -21.93
C PRO A 190 11.36 -8.40 -23.30
N GLY A 191 11.05 -7.11 -23.48
CA GLY A 191 10.44 -6.58 -24.71
C GLY A 191 9.01 -6.05 -24.55
N CYS A 192 8.49 -6.02 -23.32
CA CYS A 192 7.20 -5.41 -22.98
C CYS A 192 7.08 -3.95 -23.52
N CYS A 193 5.84 -3.53 -23.80
CA CYS A 193 5.54 -2.19 -24.28
C CYS A 193 6.09 -1.12 -23.32
N ARG A 194 6.75 -0.08 -23.84
CA ARG A 194 7.21 1.06 -23.03
C ARG A 194 6.05 1.82 -22.36
N GLU A 195 4.83 1.63 -22.85
CA GLU A 195 3.61 2.22 -22.29
C GLU A 195 3.03 1.38 -21.14
N ASP A 196 3.51 0.15 -20.92
CA ASP A 196 3.12 -0.67 -19.76
C ASP A 196 3.87 -0.16 -18.51
N PRO A 197 3.18 0.36 -17.48
CA PRO A 197 3.84 0.83 -16.27
C PRO A 197 4.61 -0.27 -15.54
N LEU A 198 4.26 -1.55 -15.71
CA LEU A 198 4.96 -2.69 -15.10
C LEU A 198 6.31 -3.01 -15.76
N HIS A 199 6.65 -2.31 -16.84
CA HIS A 199 8.01 -2.28 -17.35
C HIS A 199 8.99 -1.64 -16.34
N LEU A 200 8.51 -0.71 -15.50
CA LEU A 200 9.35 -0.04 -14.50
C LEU A 200 9.56 -0.94 -13.26
N PRO A 201 10.81 -1.07 -12.76
CA PRO A 201 11.10 -1.92 -11.61
C PRO A 201 10.28 -1.60 -10.35
N ALA A 202 10.01 -0.31 -10.10
CA ALA A 202 9.25 0.13 -8.93
C ALA A 202 7.81 -0.40 -8.95
N PHE A 203 7.11 -0.30 -10.09
CA PHE A 203 5.75 -0.83 -10.23
C PHE A 203 5.72 -2.35 -10.23
N ARG A 204 6.77 -3.01 -10.74
CA ARG A 204 6.91 -4.46 -10.66
C ARG A 204 7.04 -4.95 -9.21
N ALA A 205 7.85 -4.28 -8.40
CA ALA A 205 8.00 -4.59 -6.98
C ALA A 205 6.66 -4.45 -6.24
N LEU A 206 5.92 -3.37 -6.52
CA LEU A 206 4.58 -3.17 -5.96
C LEU A 206 3.55 -4.21 -6.44
N ALA A 207 3.78 -4.84 -7.60
CA ALA A 207 2.87 -5.79 -8.22
C ALA A 207 3.23 -7.27 -7.98
N GLU A 208 4.34 -7.59 -7.31
CA GLU A 208 4.90 -8.94 -7.22
C GLU A 208 3.88 -9.98 -6.75
N GLY A 209 3.18 -9.71 -5.65
CA GLY A 209 2.14 -10.58 -5.07
C GLY A 209 0.71 -10.41 -5.62
N LEU A 210 0.51 -9.52 -6.61
CA LEU A 210 -0.83 -9.22 -7.13
C LEU A 210 -1.29 -10.27 -8.16
N PRO A 211 -2.61 -10.53 -8.28
CA PRO A 211 -3.14 -11.42 -9.31
C PRO A 211 -2.93 -10.85 -10.71
N PHE A 212 -2.87 -11.72 -11.71
CA PHE A 212 -2.89 -11.33 -13.12
C PHE A 212 -4.32 -10.95 -13.55
N ALA A 213 -4.41 -9.95 -14.42
CA ALA A 213 -5.65 -9.57 -15.06
C ALA A 213 -6.18 -10.72 -15.92
N LYS A 214 -7.45 -11.10 -15.70
CA LYS A 214 -8.14 -12.08 -16.52
C LYS A 214 -8.82 -11.38 -17.69
N HIS A 215 -8.16 -11.33 -18.84
CA HIS A 215 -8.78 -10.90 -20.08
C HIS A 215 -9.40 -12.11 -20.79
N VAL A 216 -10.72 -12.16 -20.85
CA VAL A 216 -11.46 -13.22 -21.58
C VAL A 216 -11.46 -12.95 -23.08
N HIS A 217 -11.32 -11.67 -23.48
CA HIS A 217 -11.33 -11.24 -24.88
C HIS A 217 -10.23 -10.21 -25.12
N SER A 218 -9.38 -10.47 -26.10
CA SER A 218 -8.41 -9.50 -26.60
C SER A 218 -9.10 -8.53 -27.56
N LYS A 219 -8.80 -7.23 -27.43
CA LYS A 219 -9.22 -6.20 -28.40
C LYS A 219 -7.97 -5.72 -29.12
N LEU A 220 -8.01 -5.74 -30.45
CA LEU A 220 -6.93 -5.18 -31.24
C LEU A 220 -7.11 -3.68 -31.44
N ILE A 221 -6.05 -2.91 -31.23
CA ILE A 221 -6.03 -1.47 -31.48
C ILE A 221 -4.96 -1.19 -32.53
N CYS A 222 -5.31 -0.42 -33.56
CA CYS A 222 -4.37 -0.07 -34.60
C CYS A 222 -3.33 0.93 -34.10
N ALA A 223 -2.04 0.65 -34.32
CA ALA A 223 -0.95 1.52 -33.91
C ALA A 223 -0.83 2.85 -34.70
N ILE A 224 -1.57 3.02 -35.80
CA ILE A 224 -1.58 4.27 -36.59
C ILE A 224 -2.77 5.14 -36.16
N SER A 225 -3.98 4.57 -36.20
CA SER A 225 -5.21 5.32 -35.93
C SER A 225 -5.62 5.34 -34.46
N HIS A 226 -5.01 4.50 -33.62
CA HIS A 226 -5.42 4.28 -32.23
C HIS A 226 -6.89 3.87 -32.08
N THR A 227 -7.50 3.34 -33.15
CA THR A 227 -8.90 2.86 -33.17
C THR A 227 -8.98 1.35 -33.05
N LEU A 228 -10.13 0.87 -32.55
CA LEU A 228 -10.44 -0.55 -32.43
C LEU A 228 -10.48 -1.23 -33.80
N MET A 229 -9.84 -2.38 -33.89
CA MET A 229 -9.89 -3.27 -35.04
C MET A 229 -10.94 -4.35 -34.76
N ASN A 230 -11.97 -4.40 -35.60
CA ASN A 230 -13.15 -5.25 -35.44
C ASN A 230 -13.73 -5.62 -36.81
N GLU A 231 -14.94 -6.19 -36.84
CA GLU A 231 -15.62 -6.58 -38.08
C GLU A 231 -15.79 -5.43 -39.08
N HIS A 232 -15.98 -4.20 -38.60
CA HIS A 232 -16.14 -2.99 -39.42
C HIS A 232 -14.81 -2.29 -39.74
N ASN A 233 -13.73 -2.65 -39.05
CA ASN A 233 -12.40 -2.10 -39.23
C ASN A 233 -11.34 -3.21 -39.08
N PRO A 234 -11.31 -4.18 -39.99
CA PRO A 234 -10.57 -5.42 -39.78
C PRO A 234 -9.04 -5.20 -39.83
N PRO A 235 -8.26 -6.14 -39.27
CA PRO A 235 -6.81 -6.14 -39.44
C PRO A 235 -6.40 -6.45 -40.89
N ALA A 236 -5.40 -5.71 -41.36
CA ALA A 236 -4.75 -5.93 -42.65
C ALA A 236 -3.21 -5.94 -42.46
N ALA A 237 -2.57 -6.94 -43.04
CA ALA A 237 -1.13 -7.17 -43.00
C ALA A 237 -0.45 -6.59 -44.24
N LEU A 238 0.66 -5.89 -44.01
CA LEU A 238 1.64 -5.53 -45.03
C LEU A 238 2.51 -6.74 -45.39
N PRO A 239 3.16 -6.76 -46.58
CA PRO A 239 4.09 -7.82 -46.98
C PRO A 239 5.26 -8.05 -46.01
N ASN A 240 5.65 -7.03 -45.25
CA ASN A 240 6.70 -7.12 -44.22
C ASN A 240 6.23 -7.75 -42.89
N GLY A 241 4.99 -8.23 -42.82
CA GLY A 241 4.42 -8.93 -41.66
C GLY A 241 3.78 -8.04 -40.60
N TYR A 242 3.84 -6.70 -40.72
CA TYR A 242 3.18 -5.80 -39.77
C TYR A 242 1.69 -5.63 -40.08
N VAL A 243 0.86 -5.57 -39.02
CA VAL A 243 -0.60 -5.51 -39.12
C VAL A 243 -1.13 -4.18 -38.59
N TYR A 244 -2.03 -3.55 -39.35
CA TYR A 244 -2.71 -2.30 -38.97
C TYR A 244 -4.20 -2.37 -39.34
N SER A 245 -5.01 -1.37 -38.96
CA SER A 245 -6.41 -1.35 -39.34
C SER A 245 -6.56 -1.02 -40.82
N GLN A 246 -7.52 -1.69 -41.47
CA GLN A 246 -7.82 -1.45 -42.88
C GLN A 246 -8.17 0.03 -43.14
N LYS A 247 -8.93 0.67 -42.24
CA LYS A 247 -9.24 2.09 -42.36
C LYS A 247 -7.98 2.97 -42.35
N ALA A 248 -7.04 2.73 -41.43
CA ALA A 248 -5.82 3.53 -41.36
C ALA A 248 -4.93 3.38 -42.60
N LEU A 249 -4.85 2.18 -43.18
CA LEU A 249 -4.06 1.95 -44.38
C LEU A 249 -4.70 2.57 -45.62
N HIS A 250 -6.03 2.52 -45.75
CA HIS A 250 -6.73 3.21 -46.84
C HIS A 250 -6.64 4.73 -46.71
N ASP A 251 -6.80 5.28 -45.51
CA ASP A 251 -6.65 6.71 -45.27
C ASP A 251 -5.22 7.17 -45.61
N MET A 252 -4.20 6.37 -45.25
CA MET A 252 -2.80 6.62 -45.61
C MET A 252 -2.58 6.58 -47.13
N ALA A 253 -3.14 5.59 -47.82
CA ALA A 253 -2.98 5.46 -49.26
C ALA A 253 -3.69 6.57 -50.03
N ALA A 254 -4.86 7.03 -49.57
CA ALA A 254 -5.56 8.16 -50.15
C ALA A 254 -4.74 9.45 -50.05
N ALA A 255 -3.94 9.61 -48.99
CA ALA A 255 -3.03 10.74 -48.82
C ALA A 255 -1.70 10.60 -49.58
N HIS A 256 -1.29 9.37 -49.92
CA HIS A 256 0.03 9.06 -50.50
C HIS A 256 -0.06 8.30 -51.83
N ASP A 257 -0.97 8.71 -52.71
CA ASP A 257 -1.08 8.24 -54.11
C ASP A 257 -1.10 6.71 -54.25
N GLY A 258 -1.91 6.05 -53.41
CA GLY A 258 -2.08 4.59 -53.42
C GLY A 258 -1.02 3.80 -52.65
N ARG A 259 0.01 4.47 -52.09
CA ARG A 259 1.07 3.81 -51.32
C ARG A 259 0.86 3.88 -49.82
N VAL A 260 1.24 2.79 -49.15
CA VAL A 260 1.20 2.66 -47.70
C VAL A 260 2.61 2.44 -47.19
N THR A 261 3.03 3.21 -46.18
CA THR A 261 4.36 3.11 -45.57
C THR A 261 4.26 2.65 -44.13
N CYS A 262 4.98 1.58 -43.79
CA CYS A 262 5.04 1.05 -42.45
C CYS A 262 5.79 2.04 -41.53
N PRO A 263 5.15 2.60 -40.47
CA PRO A 263 5.80 3.56 -39.58
C PRO A 263 6.94 2.95 -38.74
N ARG A 264 6.99 1.61 -38.61
CA ARG A 264 8.00 0.92 -37.81
C ARG A 264 9.26 0.54 -38.59
N THR A 265 9.15 0.32 -39.90
CA THR A 265 10.24 -0.21 -40.73
C THR A 265 10.58 0.67 -41.92
N GLY A 266 9.73 1.65 -42.26
CA GLY A 266 9.86 2.45 -43.48
C GLY A 266 9.53 1.69 -44.77
N PHE A 267 9.13 0.43 -44.70
CA PHE A 267 8.74 -0.37 -45.86
C PHE A 267 7.47 0.20 -46.51
N SER A 268 7.51 0.46 -47.81
CA SER A 268 6.37 0.95 -48.59
C SER A 268 5.89 -0.10 -49.59
N CYS A 269 4.58 -0.28 -49.69
CA CYS A 269 3.94 -1.13 -50.70
C CYS A 269 2.66 -0.49 -51.23
N ASP A 270 2.12 -1.06 -52.30
CA ASP A 270 0.81 -0.66 -52.82
C ASP A 270 -0.33 -1.22 -51.93
N VAL A 271 -1.49 -0.55 -51.91
CA VAL A 271 -2.70 -1.03 -51.19
C VAL A 271 -3.15 -2.40 -51.68
N SER A 272 -2.96 -2.72 -52.96
CA SER A 272 -3.35 -4.01 -53.55
C SER A 272 -2.58 -5.20 -52.96
N GLU A 273 -1.41 -4.95 -52.37
CA GLU A 273 -0.57 -5.97 -51.73
C GLU A 273 -1.00 -6.29 -50.29
N LEU A 274 -1.95 -5.54 -49.73
CA LEU A 274 -2.46 -5.75 -48.38
C LEU A 274 -3.28 -7.03 -48.28
N ARG A 275 -3.02 -7.81 -47.24
CA ARG A 275 -3.78 -9.04 -46.96
C ARG A 275 -4.65 -8.88 -45.73
N ARG A 276 -5.94 -9.15 -45.86
CA ARG A 276 -6.84 -9.19 -44.69
C ARG A 276 -6.42 -10.33 -43.75
N VAL A 277 -6.35 -10.02 -42.47
CA VAL A 277 -6.04 -10.99 -41.41
C VAL A 277 -7.32 -11.36 -40.69
N TYR A 278 -7.50 -12.65 -40.46
CA TYR A 278 -8.58 -13.20 -39.66
C TYR A 278 -8.00 -13.69 -38.34
N ILE A 279 -8.72 -13.42 -37.25
CA ILE A 279 -8.29 -13.77 -35.89
C ILE A 279 -9.35 -14.69 -35.33
N SER A 280 -8.93 -15.89 -34.94
CA SER A 280 -9.73 -16.90 -34.26
C SER A 280 -9.54 -16.80 -32.76
#